data_AF-A0A9D4AE28-F1
#
_entry.id   AF-A0A9D4AE28-F1
#
_cell.length_a   1.000
_cell.length_b   1.000
_cell.length_c   1.000
_cell.angle_alpha   90.00
_cell.angle_beta   90.00
_cell.angle_gamma   90.00
#
_symmetry.space_group_name_H-M   'P 1'
#
loop_
_entity.id
_entity.type
_entity.pdbx_description
1 polymer ?
#
loop_
_entity_poly.entity_id
_entity_poly.type
_entity_poly.pdbx_seq_one_letter_code
_entity_poly.pdbx_strand_id
1 'polypeptide(L)'
;MFHVASRLKELKIKTFEELFVLMILVSLLAQFNQIKISYNCRKEKWTLNELITHCVQEEEILIIISLKVFIWPMPPKTIAYILNRAPTKAAAKTPYELWTV
;
A
#
# COMPACT_ATOMS: atom_id res chain seq x y z
N MET A 1 23.68 -18.87 -13.14
CA MET A 1 23.19 -17.91 -12.12
C MET A 1 23.76 -16.49 -12.36
N PHE A 2 23.49 -15.85 -13.51
CA PHE A 2 24.08 -14.53 -13.86
C PHE A 2 23.08 -13.48 -14.34
N HIS A 3 21.83 -13.87 -14.60
CA HIS A 3 20.84 -12.97 -15.22
C HIS A 3 20.36 -11.86 -14.27
N VAL A 4 20.28 -12.14 -12.97
CA VAL A 4 19.87 -11.14 -11.97
C VAL A 4 20.98 -10.10 -11.76
N ALA A 5 22.23 -10.54 -11.63
CA ALA A 5 23.37 -9.65 -11.45
C ALA A 5 23.55 -8.67 -12.63
N SER A 6 23.32 -9.12 -13.87
CA SER A 6 23.38 -8.25 -15.05
C SER A 6 22.23 -7.23 -15.08
N ARG A 7 21.01 -7.62 -14.68
CA ARG A 7 19.85 -6.72 -14.59
C ARG A 7 20.02 -5.66 -13.52
N LEU A 8 20.57 -6.03 -12.35
CA LEU A 8 20.86 -5.10 -11.25
C LEU A 8 21.92 -4.06 -11.67
N LYS A 9 22.92 -4.49 -12.44
CA LYS A 9 23.97 -3.62 -12.98
C LYS A 9 23.43 -2.63 -14.02
N GLU A 10 22.45 -3.06 -14.83
CA GLU A 10 21.75 -2.23 -15.82
C GLU A 10 20.85 -1.17 -15.14
N LEU A 11 20.20 -1.53 -14.04
CA LEU A 11 19.35 -0.65 -13.24
C LEU A 11 20.11 0.41 -12.43
N LYS A 12 21.45 0.41 -12.45
CA LYS A 12 22.33 1.33 -11.69
C LYS A 12 21.98 1.42 -10.20
N ILE A 13 21.50 0.32 -9.62
CA ILE A 13 21.08 0.27 -8.22
C ILE A 13 22.29 0.51 -7.34
N LYS A 14 22.28 1.63 -6.63
CA LYS A 14 23.42 2.13 -5.85
C LYS A 14 23.27 1.80 -4.36
N THR A 15 22.04 1.52 -3.91
CA THR A 15 21.71 1.31 -2.50
C THR A 15 20.79 0.10 -2.28
N PHE A 16 20.82 -0.44 -1.07
CA PHE A 16 19.96 -1.56 -0.64
C PHE A 16 18.47 -1.19 -0.66
N GLU A 17 18.12 0.07 -0.37
CA GLU A 17 16.74 0.57 -0.38
C GLU A 17 16.10 0.52 -1.77
N GLU A 18 16.84 0.89 -2.83
CA GLU A 18 16.37 0.80 -4.21
C GLU A 18 16.06 -0.65 -4.61
N LEU A 19 16.87 -1.59 -4.13
CA LEU A 19 16.67 -3.03 -4.35
C LEU A 19 15.42 -3.53 -3.62
N PHE A 20 15.18 -3.05 -2.41
CA PHE A 20 13.98 -3.35 -1.62
C PHE A 20 12.70 -2.83 -2.28
N VAL A 21 12.72 -1.59 -2.77
CA VAL A 21 11.59 -0.99 -3.49
C VAL A 21 11.22 -1.83 -4.71
N LEU A 22 12.22 -2.28 -5.49
CA LEU A 22 11.98 -3.15 -6.64
C LEU A 22 11.46 -4.54 -6.24
N MET A 23 11.96 -5.12 -5.15
CA MET A 23 11.48 -6.41 -4.65
C MET A 23 10.01 -6.33 -4.20
N ILE A 24 9.63 -5.25 -3.53
CA ILE A 24 8.25 -4.98 -3.11
C ILE A 24 7.37 -4.77 -4.35
N LEU A 25 7.82 -3.94 -5.30
CA LEU A 25 7.09 -3.71 -6.55
C LEU A 25 6.86 -5.02 -7.32
N VAL A 26 7.87 -5.89 -7.46
CA VAL A 26 7.71 -7.19 -8.15
C VAL A 26 6.75 -8.11 -7.40
N SER A 27 6.80 -8.11 -6.06
CA SER A 27 5.96 -8.95 -5.21
C SER A 27 4.53 -8.41 -5.04
N LEU A 28 4.29 -7.14 -5.38
CA LEU A 28 3.00 -6.49 -5.25
C LEU A 28 1.95 -7.21 -6.11
N LEU A 29 0.83 -7.58 -5.50
CA LEU A 29 -0.25 -8.31 -6.18
C LEU A 29 -0.80 -7.53 -7.39
N ALA A 30 -1.39 -8.25 -8.35
CA ALA A 30 -1.95 -7.66 -9.57
C ALA A 30 -2.99 -6.54 -9.31
N GLN A 31 -3.65 -6.56 -8.16
CA GLN A 31 -4.59 -5.52 -7.74
C GLN A 31 -3.94 -4.13 -7.55
N PHE A 32 -2.62 -4.07 -7.34
CA PHE A 32 -1.85 -2.83 -7.19
C PHE A 32 -1.09 -2.44 -8.47
N ASN A 33 -1.56 -2.88 -9.64
CA ASN A 33 -0.85 -2.60 -10.90
C ASN A 33 -0.74 -1.09 -11.18
N GLN A 34 -1.68 -0.28 -10.67
CA GLN A 34 -1.62 1.18 -10.76
C GLN A 34 -0.37 1.75 -10.06
N ILE A 35 0.03 1.19 -8.92
CA ILE A 35 1.25 1.59 -8.19
C ILE A 35 2.50 1.30 -9.04
N LYS A 36 2.55 0.13 -9.71
CA LYS A 36 3.64 -0.25 -10.62
C LYS A 36 3.74 0.71 -11.83
N ILE A 37 2.61 1.04 -12.45
CA ILE A 37 2.55 1.96 -13.59
C ILE A 37 2.98 3.37 -13.15
N SER A 38 2.46 3.84 -12.01
CA SER A 38 2.77 5.15 -11.44
C SER A 38 4.25 5.30 -11.08
N TYR A 39 4.88 4.25 -10.56
CA TYR A 39 6.32 4.20 -10.31
C TYR A 39 7.15 4.24 -11.60
N ASN A 40 6.75 3.46 -12.63
CA ASN A 40 7.49 3.38 -13.89
C ASN A 40 7.40 4.66 -14.74
N CYS A 41 6.27 5.39 -14.67
CA CYS A 41 6.09 6.66 -15.39
C CYS A 41 6.86 7.83 -14.77
N ARG A 42 7.28 7.70 -13.51
CA ARG A 42 7.97 8.76 -12.79
C ARG A 42 9.48 8.70 -13.06
N LYS A 43 10.08 9.87 -13.33
CA LYS A 43 11.55 9.98 -13.52
C LYS A 43 12.31 9.82 -12.20
N GLU A 44 11.70 10.25 -11.10
CA GLU A 44 12.24 10.13 -9.75
C GLU A 44 11.77 8.83 -9.10
N LYS A 45 12.70 8.16 -8.41
CA LYS A 45 12.44 6.87 -7.76
C LYS A 45 11.83 7.11 -6.38
N TRP A 46 10.73 6.44 -6.10
CA TRP A 46 10.13 6.48 -4.76
C TRP A 46 11.05 5.83 -3.73
N THR A 47 11.07 6.44 -2.55
CA THR A 47 11.61 5.84 -1.34
C THR A 47 10.69 4.74 -0.82
N LEU A 48 11.22 3.89 0.06
CA LEU A 48 10.44 2.81 0.69
C LEU A 48 9.22 3.36 1.45
N ASN A 49 9.37 4.50 2.12
CA ASN A 49 8.31 5.09 2.92
C ASN A 49 7.15 5.63 2.07
N GLU A 50 7.46 6.25 0.93
CA GLU A 50 6.48 6.68 -0.07
C GLU A 50 5.74 5.49 -0.69
N LEU A 51 6.47 4.41 -0.99
CA LEU A 51 5.84 3.20 -1.51
C LEU A 51 4.86 2.59 -0.50
N ILE A 52 5.23 2.52 0.78
CA ILE A 52 4.36 2.02 1.85
C ILE A 52 3.11 2.90 1.97
N THR A 53 3.26 4.23 1.94
CA THR A 53 2.11 5.14 2.02
C THR A 53 1.17 4.98 0.83
N HIS A 54 1.69 4.84 -0.39
CA HIS A 54 0.87 4.56 -1.57
C HIS A 54 0.14 3.22 -1.49
N CYS A 55 0.78 2.15 -1.00
CA CYS A 55 0.14 0.86 -0.79
C CYS A 55 -1.00 0.93 0.23
N VAL A 56 -0.78 1.55 1.39
CA VAL A 56 -1.80 1.70 2.43
C VAL A 56 -2.98 2.52 1.93
N GLN A 57 -2.71 3.61 1.20
CA GLN A 57 -3.74 4.47 0.66
C GLN A 57 -4.61 3.77 -0.39
N GLU A 58 -4.01 3.01 -1.31
CA GLU A 58 -4.75 2.23 -2.30
C GLU A 58 -5.58 1.11 -1.65
N GLU A 59 -5.07 0.42 -0.63
CA GLU A 59 -5.84 -0.55 0.14
C GLU A 59 -7.06 0.09 0.81
N GLU A 60 -6.90 1.25 1.43
CA GLU A 60 -7.99 1.97 2.08
C GLU A 60 -9.05 2.43 1.07
N ILE A 61 -8.64 2.92 -0.10
CA ILE A 61 -9.54 3.28 -1.20
C ILE A 61 -10.33 2.06 -1.69
N LEU A 62 -9.67 0.92 -1.89
CA LEU A 62 -10.32 -0.32 -2.33
C LEU A 62 -11.34 -0.80 -1.28
N ILE A 63 -11.02 -0.71 0.01
CA ILE A 63 -11.94 -1.04 1.10
C ILE A 63 -13.13 -0.08 1.09
N ILE A 64 -12.92 1.23 0.98
CA ILE A 64 -14.00 2.23 0.95
C ILE A 64 -14.92 2.01 -0.25
N ILE A 65 -14.37 1.77 -1.45
CA ILE A 65 -15.16 1.50 -2.66
C ILE A 65 -15.96 0.20 -2.48
N SER A 66 -15.31 -0.86 -2.00
CA SER A 66 -15.97 -2.15 -1.77
C SER A 66 -17.11 -2.04 -0.75
N LEU A 67 -16.87 -1.33 0.35
CA LEU A 67 -17.89 -1.03 1.36
C LEU A 67 -19.01 -0.19 0.76
N LYS A 68 -18.70 0.87 0.01
CA LYS A 68 -19.70 1.74 -0.62
C LYS A 68 -20.62 0.94 -1.55
N VAL A 69 -20.04 0.07 -2.38
CA VAL A 69 -20.80 -0.78 -3.32
C VAL A 69 -21.66 -1.79 -2.57
N PHE A 70 -21.13 -2.44 -1.54
CA PHE A 70 -21.86 -3.43 -0.75
C PHE A 70 -22.98 -2.81 0.09
N ILE A 71 -22.76 -1.61 0.62
CA ILE A 71 -23.67 -0.87 1.50
C ILE A 71 -24.77 -0.15 0.70
N TRP A 72 -24.48 0.33 -0.52
CA TRP A 72 -25.43 1.08 -1.36
C TRP A 72 -26.83 0.46 -1.50
N PRO A 73 -26.99 -0.86 -1.75
CA PRO A 73 -28.32 -1.46 -1.89
C PRO A 73 -29.04 -1.71 -0.55
N MET A 74 -28.42 -1.41 0.60
CA MET A 74 -28.98 -1.75 1.91
C MET A 74 -29.87 -0.64 2.51
N PRO A 75 -30.87 -1.00 3.32
CA PRO A 75 -31.65 -0.02 4.07
C PRO A 75 -30.79 0.70 5.13
N PRO A 76 -31.01 2.00 5.41
CA PRO A 76 -30.21 2.78 6.36
C PRO A 76 -30.10 2.16 7.77
N LYS A 77 -31.17 1.50 8.24
CA LYS A 77 -31.19 0.82 9.55
C LYS A 77 -30.22 -0.37 9.60
N THR A 78 -30.09 -1.11 8.49
CA THR A 78 -29.16 -2.23 8.35
C THR A 78 -27.72 -1.75 8.24
N ILE A 79 -27.49 -0.66 7.50
CA ILE A 79 -26.17 -0.03 7.36
C ILE A 79 -25.64 0.43 8.74
N ALA A 80 -26.48 1.13 9.51
CA ALA A 80 -26.11 1.58 10.86
C ALA A 80 -25.78 0.41 11.79
N TYR A 81 -26.53 -0.69 11.70
CA TYR A 81 -26.26 -1.90 12.47
C TYR A 81 -24.91 -2.56 12.11
N ILE A 82 -24.57 -2.62 10.82
CA ILE A 82 -23.30 -3.20 10.35
C ILE A 82 -22.12 -2.31 10.71
N LEU A 83 -22.22 -0.99 10.48
CA LEU A 83 -21.15 -0.04 10.81
C LEU A 83 -20.85 0.02 12.31
N ASN A 84 -21.86 -0.10 13.17
CA ASN A 84 -21.69 -0.15 14.62
C ASN A 84 -21.05 -1.46 15.12
N ARG A 85 -21.05 -2.52 14.29
CA ARG A 85 -20.55 -3.85 14.65
C ARG A 85 -19.19 -4.15 14.02
N ALA A 86 -18.87 -3.54 12.88
CA ALA A 86 -17.53 -3.56 12.33
C ALA A 86 -16.59 -2.87 13.35
N PRO A 87 -15.58 -3.57 13.88
CA PRO A 87 -14.66 -2.94 14.79
C PRO A 87 -13.81 -1.96 13.98
N THR A 88 -14.19 -0.68 13.96
CA THR A 88 -13.28 0.43 13.67
C THR A 88 -12.30 0.58 14.86
N LYS A 89 -11.58 -0.50 15.19
CA LYS A 89 -10.36 -0.45 16.00
C LYS A 89 -9.22 0.04 15.11
N ALA A 90 -9.27 1.32 14.76
CA ALA A 90 -8.12 2.07 14.30
C ALA A 90 -8.29 3.58 14.54
N ALA A 91 -8.97 3.97 15.63
CA ALA A 91 -8.77 5.30 16.19
C ALA A 91 -7.56 5.24 17.14
N ALA A 92 -6.42 5.68 16.61
CA ALA A 92 -5.25 6.25 17.30
C ALA A 92 -4.81 5.62 18.63
N LYS A 93 -3.90 4.64 18.54
CA LYS A 93 -2.67 4.71 19.31
C LYS A 93 -1.50 4.54 18.34
N THR A 94 -0.99 5.68 17.87
CA THR A 94 0.32 5.77 17.24
C THR A 94 1.36 5.15 18.20
N PRO A 95 2.31 4.31 17.75
CA PRO A 95 3.27 3.66 18.65
C PRO A 95 4.39 4.56 19.21
N TYR A 96 4.35 5.88 18.94
CA TYR A 96 5.49 6.78 19.17
C TYR A 96 5.63 7.30 20.62
N GLU A 97 4.74 6.96 21.55
CA GLU A 97 4.77 7.46 22.94
C GLU A 97 5.35 6.46 23.96
N LEU A 98 6.07 5.42 23.53
CA LEU A 98 6.60 4.38 24.44
C LEU A 98 8.13 4.40 24.66
N TRP A 99 8.83 5.49 24.30
CA TRP A 99 10.27 5.62 24.52
C TRP A 99 10.66 6.89 25.30
N THR A 100 9.89 7.25 26.34
CA THR A 100 10.34 8.20 27.36
C THR A 100 10.10 7.63 28.76
N VAL A 101 10.98 6.73 29.18
CA VAL A 101 11.37 6.53 30.59
C VAL A 101 12.87 6.24 30.61
#